data_AF-A0A6N9Q7Z8-F1
#
_entry.id   AF-A0A6N9Q7Z8-F1
#
_cell.length_a   1.000
_cell.length_b   1.000
_cell.length_c   1.000
_cell.angle_alpha   90.00
_cell.angle_beta   90.00
_cell.angle_gamma   90.00
#
_symmetry.space_group_name_H-M   'P 1'
#
loop_
_entity.id
_entity.type
_entity.pdbx_description
1 polymer ?
#
loop_
_entity_poly.entity_id
_entity_poly.type
_entity_poly.pdbx_seq_one_letter_code
_entity_poly.pdbx_strand_id
1 'polypeptide(L)'
;MNNIRLDIQKQFYKVYKGHISVLEFEKWLYTTQEIEIVFGQNFYYSFLDLNYRNKYVINELKKLIKLHFIFDELEHNRILTLLNNLVTEKGDAIEILEEIYYDYCNGYTFLEYLSVTYISEIDNIPMNDIDFYKKRESLENKKSYIKNEANRLISYFKDGKLKITDEYKFNDDRNEEEK
;
A
#
# COMPACT_ATOMS: atom_id res chain seq x y z
N MET A 1 25.66 -4.67 1.70
CA MET A 1 25.18 -5.80 0.87
C MET A 1 23.67 -6.08 1.03
N ASN A 2 22.98 -5.61 2.09
CA ASN A 2 21.52 -5.81 2.27
C ASN A 2 20.58 -4.96 1.38
N ASN A 3 21.10 -4.10 0.48
CA ASN A 3 20.22 -3.19 -0.27
C ASN A 3 19.63 -3.82 -1.54
N ILE A 4 20.42 -4.59 -2.29
CA ILE A 4 20.00 -5.10 -3.62
C ILE A 4 18.81 -6.06 -3.56
N ARG A 5 18.75 -6.93 -2.53
CA ARG A 5 17.63 -7.86 -2.34
C ARG A 5 16.32 -7.11 -2.10
N LEU A 6 16.36 -6.09 -1.25
CA LEU A 6 15.22 -5.24 -0.95
C LEU A 6 14.81 -4.39 -2.16
N ASP A 7 15.77 -3.87 -2.91
CA ASP A 7 15.50 -3.08 -4.13
C ASP A 7 14.80 -3.92 -5.21
N ILE A 8 15.22 -5.18 -5.39
CA ILE A 8 14.55 -6.15 -6.25
C ILE A 8 13.14 -6.44 -5.75
N GLN A 9 12.97 -6.74 -4.45
CA GLN A 9 11.65 -6.97 -3.84
C GLN A 9 10.70 -5.79 -4.04
N LYS A 10 11.18 -4.55 -3.89
CA LYS A 10 10.39 -3.34 -4.13
C LYS A 10 9.92 -3.24 -5.57
N GLN A 11 10.70 -3.67 -6.56
CA GLN A 11 10.27 -3.67 -7.96
C GLN A 11 9.16 -4.69 -8.23
N PHE A 12 9.30 -5.90 -7.68
CA PHE A 12 8.21 -6.89 -7.71
C PHE A 12 6.94 -6.36 -7.02
N TYR A 13 7.09 -5.71 -5.87
CA TYR A 13 5.98 -5.11 -5.16
C TYR A 13 5.28 -4.00 -5.96
N LYS A 14 6.05 -3.14 -6.66
CA LYS A 14 5.47 -2.08 -7.51
C LYS A 14 4.58 -2.63 -8.62
N VAL A 15 5.02 -3.65 -9.37
CA VAL A 15 4.16 -4.24 -10.42
C VAL A 15 3.00 -5.00 -9.79
N TYR A 16 3.23 -5.64 -8.65
CA TYR A 16 2.22 -6.38 -7.90
C TYR A 16 1.05 -5.48 -7.47
N LYS A 17 1.33 -4.28 -6.97
CA LYS A 17 0.33 -3.26 -6.59
C LYS A 17 -0.14 -2.40 -7.77
N GLY A 18 0.48 -2.53 -8.95
CA GLY A 18 0.10 -1.78 -10.16
C GLY A 18 0.67 -0.36 -10.24
N HIS A 19 1.67 -0.02 -9.43
CA HIS A 19 2.38 1.27 -9.52
C HIS A 19 3.23 1.40 -10.79
N ILE A 20 3.62 0.27 -11.39
CA ILE A 20 4.28 0.21 -12.69
C ILE A 20 3.53 -0.74 -13.62
N SER A 21 3.61 -0.47 -14.91
CA SER A 21 2.99 -1.34 -15.91
C SER A 21 3.72 -2.68 -16.04
N VAL A 22 3.02 -3.71 -16.54
CA VAL A 22 3.63 -5.00 -16.89
C VAL A 22 4.79 -4.83 -17.88
N LEU A 23 4.64 -3.93 -18.85
CA LEU A 23 5.68 -3.65 -19.86
C LEU A 23 6.93 -3.01 -19.23
N GLU A 24 6.74 -2.10 -18.28
CA GLU A 24 7.84 -1.49 -17.54
C GLU A 24 8.58 -2.53 -16.70
N PHE A 25 7.82 -3.39 -16.01
CA PHE A 25 8.37 -4.50 -15.25
C PHE A 25 9.15 -5.49 -16.13
N GLU A 26 8.61 -5.88 -17.29
CA GLU A 26 9.28 -6.78 -18.24
C GLU A 26 10.63 -6.21 -18.68
N LYS A 27 10.66 -4.94 -19.07
CA LYS A 27 11.91 -4.27 -19.45
C LYS A 27 12.94 -4.30 -18.33
N TRP A 28 12.52 -4.00 -17.11
CA TRP A 28 13.38 -4.04 -15.93
C TRP A 28 13.90 -5.47 -15.65
N LEU A 29 13.03 -6.48 -15.79
CA LEU A 29 13.37 -7.88 -15.56
C LEU A 29 14.49 -8.35 -16.51
N TYR A 30 14.43 -7.97 -17.79
CA TYR A 30 15.45 -8.33 -18.78
C TYR A 30 16.80 -7.64 -18.56
N THR A 31 16.83 -6.50 -17.86
CA THR A 31 18.07 -5.76 -17.59
C THR A 31 18.70 -6.04 -16.23
N THR A 32 18.06 -6.83 -15.37
CA THR A 32 18.49 -7.03 -13.97
C THR A 32 18.89 -8.49 -13.72
N GLN A 33 20.07 -8.88 -14.19
CA GLN A 33 20.58 -10.25 -14.05
C GLN A 33 20.90 -10.63 -12.60
N GLU A 34 21.08 -9.65 -11.72
CA GLU A 34 21.34 -9.84 -10.29
C GLU A 34 20.20 -10.58 -9.59
N ILE A 35 18.99 -10.63 -10.18
CA ILE A 35 17.87 -11.42 -9.68
C ILE A 35 18.24 -12.90 -9.58
N GLU A 36 18.92 -13.45 -10.59
CA GLU A 36 19.39 -14.84 -10.58
C GLU A 36 20.38 -15.09 -9.44
N ILE A 37 21.28 -14.14 -9.18
CA ILE A 37 22.27 -14.27 -8.11
C ILE A 37 21.61 -14.21 -6.72
N VAL A 38 20.62 -13.32 -6.54
CA VAL A 38 20.00 -13.05 -5.24
C VAL A 38 18.89 -14.05 -4.88
N PHE A 39 18.09 -14.46 -5.85
CA PHE A 39 16.91 -15.31 -5.65
C PHE A 39 17.02 -16.69 -6.31
N GLY A 40 18.06 -16.93 -7.11
CA GLY A 40 18.31 -18.18 -7.80
C GLY A 40 17.78 -18.21 -9.23
N GLN A 41 18.40 -19.06 -10.04
CA GLN A 41 18.09 -19.22 -11.46
C GLN A 41 16.64 -19.65 -11.71
N ASN A 42 16.16 -20.67 -11.00
CA ASN A 42 14.78 -21.15 -11.18
C ASN A 42 13.74 -20.06 -10.89
N PHE A 43 13.98 -19.24 -9.86
CA PHE A 43 13.14 -18.09 -9.57
C PHE A 43 13.15 -17.12 -10.75
N TYR A 44 14.33 -16.68 -11.19
CA TYR A 44 14.42 -15.70 -12.28
C TYR A 44 13.78 -16.19 -13.58
N TYR A 45 14.05 -17.44 -13.96
CA TYR A 45 13.54 -18.03 -15.20
C TYR A 45 12.03 -18.20 -15.17
N SER A 46 11.44 -18.51 -14.01
CA SER A 46 9.97 -18.59 -13.89
C SER A 46 9.27 -17.28 -14.28
N PHE A 47 9.91 -16.12 -14.07
CA PHE A 47 9.39 -14.83 -14.55
C PHE A 47 9.70 -14.58 -16.02
N LEU A 48 10.90 -14.94 -16.49
CA LEU A 48 11.26 -14.81 -17.91
C LEU A 48 10.37 -15.65 -18.84
N ASP A 49 9.89 -16.79 -18.37
CA ASP A 49 9.03 -17.70 -19.12
C ASP A 49 7.57 -17.21 -19.25
N LEU A 50 7.19 -16.14 -18.56
CA LEU A 50 5.85 -15.57 -18.68
C LEU A 50 5.61 -14.98 -20.07
N ASN A 51 4.42 -15.23 -20.63
CA ASN A 51 4.02 -14.60 -21.88
C ASN A 51 3.50 -13.18 -21.64
N TYR A 52 4.41 -12.20 -21.60
CA TYR A 52 4.10 -10.78 -21.37
C TYR A 52 3.19 -10.13 -22.43
N ARG A 53 2.99 -10.78 -23.58
CA ARG A 53 2.03 -10.32 -24.61
C ARG A 53 0.59 -10.72 -24.32
N ASN A 54 0.37 -11.63 -23.36
CA ASN A 54 -0.97 -12.06 -22.96
C ASN A 54 -1.66 -10.97 -22.15
N LYS A 55 -2.89 -10.59 -22.54
CA LYS A 55 -3.70 -9.60 -21.81
C LYS A 55 -3.97 -9.95 -20.33
N TYR A 56 -3.87 -11.22 -19.95
CA TYR A 56 -4.08 -11.69 -18.58
C TYR A 56 -2.79 -11.98 -17.82
N VAL A 57 -1.62 -11.67 -18.38
CA VAL A 57 -0.31 -11.99 -17.76
C VAL A 57 -0.16 -11.38 -16.38
N ILE A 58 -0.80 -10.25 -16.10
CA ILE A 58 -0.77 -9.62 -14.77
C ILE A 58 -1.27 -10.58 -13.68
N ASN A 59 -2.26 -11.41 -13.97
CA ASN A 59 -2.78 -12.37 -12.99
C ASN A 59 -1.79 -13.50 -12.71
N GLU A 60 -1.11 -13.99 -13.75
CA GLU A 60 -0.08 -15.02 -13.64
C GLU A 60 1.14 -14.47 -12.91
N LEU A 61 1.57 -13.27 -13.27
CA LEU A 61 2.64 -12.53 -12.62
C LEU A 61 2.34 -12.35 -11.12
N LYS A 62 1.17 -11.82 -10.76
CA LYS A 62 0.79 -11.63 -9.34
C LYS A 62 0.77 -12.95 -8.56
N LYS A 63 0.27 -14.04 -9.16
CA LYS A 63 0.28 -15.37 -8.54
C LYS A 63 1.71 -15.83 -8.28
N LEU A 64 2.59 -15.72 -9.28
CA LEU A 64 3.98 -16.15 -9.17
C LEU A 64 4.73 -15.33 -8.11
N ILE A 65 4.51 -14.02 -8.07
CA ILE A 65 5.05 -13.14 -7.02
C ILE A 65 4.62 -13.63 -5.62
N LYS A 66 3.32 -13.92 -5.41
CA LYS A 66 2.81 -14.41 -4.12
C LYS A 66 3.36 -15.76 -3.69
N LEU A 67 3.82 -16.60 -4.61
CA LEU A 67 4.46 -17.88 -4.27
C LEU A 67 5.85 -17.69 -3.65
N HIS A 68 6.50 -16.55 -3.93
CA HIS A 68 7.90 -16.32 -3.56
C HIS A 68 8.10 -15.18 -2.56
N PHE A 69 7.14 -14.26 -2.46
CA PHE A 69 7.23 -13.10 -1.58
C PHE A 69 6.06 -13.05 -0.62
N ILE A 70 6.40 -12.89 0.66
CA ILE A 70 5.50 -12.37 1.68
C ILE A 70 5.81 -10.87 1.74
N PHE A 71 4.78 -10.04 1.58
CA PHE A 71 4.93 -8.58 1.53
C PHE A 71 4.56 -7.91 2.85
N ASP A 72 4.53 -8.65 3.96
CA ASP A 72 4.18 -8.14 5.28
C ASP A 72 5.01 -6.91 5.67
N GLU A 73 6.34 -6.98 5.55
CA GLU A 73 7.22 -5.84 5.85
C GLU A 73 7.01 -4.66 4.88
N LEU A 74 6.78 -4.93 3.59
CA LEU A 74 6.57 -3.85 2.60
C LEU A 74 5.20 -3.17 2.78
N GLU A 75 4.15 -3.95 3.04
CA GLU A 75 2.81 -3.44 3.37
C GLU A 75 2.83 -2.70 4.70
N HIS A 76 3.52 -3.22 5.72
CA HIS A 76 3.72 -2.54 6.99
C HIS A 76 4.35 -1.16 6.80
N ASN A 77 5.44 -1.10 6.04
CA ASN A 77 6.12 0.16 5.73
C ASN A 77 5.25 1.10 4.89
N ARG A 78 4.44 0.58 3.95
CA ARG A 78 3.52 1.39 3.13
C ARG A 78 2.45 2.04 4.01
N ILE A 79 1.76 1.27 4.84
CA ILE A 79 0.73 1.79 5.76
C ILE A 79 1.33 2.82 6.71
N LEU A 80 2.48 2.53 7.34
CA LEU A 80 3.16 3.52 8.18
C LEU A 80 3.53 4.78 7.41
N THR A 81 3.93 4.67 6.14
CA THR A 81 4.24 5.83 5.30
C THR A 81 2.99 6.68 5.04
N LEU A 82 1.85 6.07 4.72
CA LEU A 82 0.58 6.78 4.53
C LEU A 82 0.16 7.53 5.80
N LEU A 83 0.20 6.85 6.95
CA LEU A 83 -0.15 7.45 8.23
C LEU A 83 0.80 8.61 8.60
N ASN A 84 2.11 8.42 8.42
CA ASN A 84 3.09 9.48 8.68
C ASN A 84 2.92 10.67 7.72
N ASN A 85 2.57 10.44 6.46
CA ASN A 85 2.30 11.49 5.50
C ASN A 85 1.09 12.34 5.92
N LEU A 86 0.03 11.75 6.47
CA LEU A 86 -1.09 12.48 7.06
C LEU A 86 -0.66 13.34 8.25
N VAL A 87 0.17 12.80 9.16
CA VAL A 87 0.67 13.51 10.34
C VAL A 87 1.55 14.70 9.96
N THR A 88 2.47 14.47 9.01
CA THR A 88 3.50 15.43 8.58
C THR A 88 3.06 16.33 7.43
N GLU A 89 1.83 16.18 6.94
CA GLU A 89 1.26 16.94 5.82
C GLU A 89 2.09 16.81 4.53
N LYS A 90 2.59 15.60 4.26
CA LYS A 90 3.39 15.32 3.07
C LYS A 90 2.53 14.67 1.99
N GLY A 91 2.38 15.36 0.85
CA GLY A 91 1.57 14.89 -0.28
C GLY A 91 0.11 15.35 -0.19
N ASP A 92 -0.74 14.84 -1.08
CA ASP A 92 -2.16 15.18 -1.08
C ASP A 92 -2.93 14.29 -0.10
N ALA A 93 -3.43 14.90 0.98
CA ALA A 93 -4.17 14.16 2.00
C ALA A 93 -5.47 13.54 1.47
N ILE A 94 -6.10 14.08 0.42
CA ILE A 94 -7.30 13.47 -0.18
C ILE A 94 -6.93 12.16 -0.86
N GLU A 95 -5.86 12.15 -1.67
CA GLU A 95 -5.37 10.94 -2.35
C GLU A 95 -4.92 9.88 -1.34
N ILE A 96 -4.23 10.30 -0.27
CA ILE A 96 -3.79 9.39 0.80
C ILE A 96 -5.00 8.76 1.52
N LEU A 97 -6.03 9.57 1.83
CA LEU A 97 -7.24 9.07 2.47
C LEU A 97 -8.06 8.15 1.56
N GLU A 98 -8.06 8.39 0.25
CA GLU A 98 -8.66 7.49 -0.74
C GLU A 98 -7.94 6.14 -0.77
N GLU A 99 -6.60 6.12 -0.74
CA GLU A 99 -5.82 4.88 -0.65
C GLU A 99 -6.11 4.12 0.66
N ILE A 100 -6.18 4.84 1.79
CA ILE A 100 -6.55 4.27 3.10
C ILE A 100 -7.97 3.69 3.07
N TYR A 101 -8.92 4.37 2.43
CA TYR A 101 -10.28 3.87 2.27
C TYR A 101 -10.32 2.59 1.42
N TYR A 102 -9.54 2.52 0.33
CA TYR A 102 -9.40 1.29 -0.46
C TYR A 102 -8.82 0.16 0.38
N ASP A 103 -7.77 0.42 1.15
CA ASP A 103 -7.15 -0.55 2.05
C ASP A 103 -8.12 -1.09 3.11
N TYR A 104 -8.92 -0.21 3.71
CA TYR A 104 -10.00 -0.58 4.62
C TYR A 104 -11.01 -1.51 3.95
N CYS A 105 -11.49 -1.14 2.76
CA CYS A 105 -12.44 -1.95 1.98
C CYS A 105 -11.91 -3.35 1.64
N ASN A 106 -10.58 -3.53 1.60
CA ASN A 106 -9.95 -4.80 1.27
C ASN A 106 -9.56 -5.65 2.48
N GLY A 107 -9.65 -5.12 3.71
CA GLY A 107 -9.51 -5.93 4.93
C GLY A 107 -8.73 -5.28 6.07
N TYR A 108 -8.07 -4.14 5.88
CA TYR A 108 -7.41 -3.42 6.97
C TYR A 108 -8.43 -2.64 7.82
N THR A 109 -9.28 -3.35 8.55
CA THR A 109 -10.40 -2.76 9.31
C THR A 109 -9.96 -1.82 10.42
N PHE A 110 -8.72 -1.92 10.91
CA PHE A 110 -8.14 -0.93 11.85
C PHE A 110 -8.05 0.49 11.27
N LEU A 111 -8.22 0.67 9.95
CA LEU A 111 -8.28 1.98 9.28
C LEU A 111 -9.69 2.59 9.25
N GLU A 112 -10.68 1.98 9.92
CA GLU A 112 -12.09 2.37 9.88
C GLU A 112 -12.30 3.86 10.13
N TYR A 113 -11.76 4.43 11.21
CA TYR A 113 -11.99 5.83 11.54
C TYR A 113 -11.55 6.82 10.45
N LEU A 114 -10.36 6.60 9.88
CA LEU A 114 -9.85 7.43 8.78
C LEU A 114 -10.70 7.25 7.52
N SER A 115 -11.10 6.01 7.23
CA SER A 115 -11.89 5.63 6.05
C SER A 115 -13.32 6.17 6.12
N VAL A 116 -13.95 6.10 7.28
CA VAL A 116 -15.27 6.67 7.55
C VAL A 116 -15.21 8.19 7.46
N THR A 117 -14.18 8.83 8.01
CA THR A 117 -13.99 10.29 7.87
C THR A 117 -13.89 10.69 6.41
N TYR A 118 -13.13 9.96 5.60
CA TYR A 118 -13.01 10.21 4.17
C TYR A 118 -14.37 10.10 3.45
N ILE A 119 -15.05 8.95 3.55
CA ILE A 119 -16.28 8.72 2.79
C ILE A 119 -17.41 9.67 3.24
N SER A 120 -17.55 9.91 4.55
CA SER A 120 -18.66 10.69 5.09
C SER A 120 -18.52 12.19 4.86
N GLU A 121 -17.30 12.73 4.99
CA GLU A 121 -17.07 14.17 5.04
C GLU A 121 -16.39 14.72 3.78
N ILE A 122 -15.70 13.88 3.01
CA ILE A 122 -14.86 14.31 1.87
C ILE A 122 -15.42 13.75 0.56
N ASP A 123 -15.57 12.44 0.44
CA ASP A 123 -15.92 11.83 -0.85
C ASP A 123 -17.38 12.03 -1.25
N ASN A 124 -18.29 12.14 -0.26
CA ASN A 124 -19.71 12.48 -0.48
C ASN A 124 -19.94 13.82 -1.21
N ILE A 125 -18.91 14.64 -1.39
CA ILE A 125 -18.99 15.91 -2.11
C ILE A 125 -18.83 15.63 -3.63
N PRO A 126 -19.78 16.07 -4.49
CA PRO A 126 -19.73 15.81 -5.94
C PRO A 126 -18.46 16.35 -6.61
N MET A 127 -18.12 15.82 -7.78
CA MET A 127 -16.88 16.17 -8.49
C MET A 127 -17.13 17.29 -9.51
N ASN A 128 -17.09 18.55 -9.05
CA ASN A 128 -17.04 19.75 -9.90
C ASN A 128 -16.13 20.82 -9.26
N ASP A 129 -15.81 21.90 -10.00
CA ASP A 129 -14.84 22.91 -9.56
C ASP A 129 -15.22 23.61 -8.25
N ILE A 130 -16.51 23.86 -8.01
CA ILE A 130 -17.00 24.49 -6.77
C ILE A 130 -16.86 23.52 -5.60
N ASP A 131 -17.11 22.24 -5.86
CA ASP A 131 -17.11 21.18 -4.87
C ASP A 131 -15.69 20.69 -4.53
N PHE A 132 -14.70 20.89 -5.40
CA PHE A 132 -13.28 20.69 -5.08
C PHE A 132 -12.83 21.55 -3.88
N TYR A 133 -13.21 22.84 -3.86
CA TYR A 133 -12.89 23.72 -2.72
C TYR A 133 -13.58 23.26 -1.44
N LYS A 134 -14.81 22.76 -1.52
CA LYS A 134 -15.54 22.21 -0.37
C LYS A 134 -14.87 20.95 0.19
N LYS A 135 -14.35 20.06 -0.67
CA LYS A 135 -13.56 18.89 -0.23
C LYS A 135 -12.35 19.32 0.59
N ARG A 136 -11.64 20.36 0.12
CA ARG A 136 -10.46 20.92 0.82
C ARG A 136 -10.83 21.59 2.15
N GLU A 137 -11.91 22.36 2.18
CA GLU A 137 -12.40 22.98 3.42
C GLU A 137 -12.82 21.94 4.46
N SER A 138 -13.57 20.92 4.05
CA SER A 138 -13.95 19.79 4.91
C SER A 138 -12.73 19.07 5.49
N LEU A 139 -11.74 18.78 4.63
CA LEU A 139 -10.47 18.20 5.05
C LEU A 139 -9.77 19.07 6.11
N GLU A 140 -9.68 20.39 5.90
CA GLU A 140 -9.02 21.29 6.84
C GLU A 140 -9.73 21.32 8.21
N ASN A 141 -11.07 21.29 8.20
CA ASN A 141 -11.89 21.21 9.42
C ASN A 141 -11.68 19.91 10.21
N LYS A 142 -11.38 18.80 9.52
CA LYS A 142 -11.13 17.48 10.13
C LYS A 142 -9.66 17.19 10.39
N LYS A 143 -8.75 18.08 9.97
CA LYS A 143 -7.31 17.87 9.98
C LYS A 143 -6.76 17.42 11.33
N SER A 144 -7.18 18.05 12.42
CA SER A 144 -6.72 17.67 13.77
C SER A 144 -7.14 16.24 14.11
N TYR A 145 -8.39 15.86 13.81
CA TYR A 145 -8.89 14.51 14.04
C TYR A 145 -8.13 13.47 13.23
N ILE A 146 -7.93 13.72 11.93
CA ILE A 146 -7.19 12.84 11.02
C ILE A 146 -5.76 12.62 11.55
N LYS A 147 -5.07 13.69 11.95
CA LYS A 147 -3.72 13.58 12.51
C LYS A 147 -3.68 12.82 13.83
N ASN A 148 -4.65 13.06 14.71
CA ASN A 148 -4.71 12.38 16.00
C ASN A 148 -4.92 10.89 15.81
N GLU A 149 -5.83 10.50 14.91
CA GLU A 149 -6.08 9.09 14.61
C GLU A 149 -4.88 8.42 13.93
N ALA A 150 -4.25 9.09 12.95
CA ALA A 150 -3.05 8.57 12.31
C ALA A 150 -1.91 8.35 13.33
N ASN A 151 -1.69 9.30 14.25
CA ASN A 151 -0.72 9.14 15.34
C ASN A 151 -1.09 8.00 16.29
N ARG A 152 -2.37 7.84 16.62
CA ARG A 152 -2.87 6.74 17.46
C ARG A 152 -2.55 5.39 16.83
N LEU A 153 -2.88 5.20 15.55
CA LEU A 153 -2.56 3.98 14.81
C LEU A 153 -1.04 3.72 14.72
N ILE A 154 -0.24 4.75 14.43
CA ILE A 154 1.23 4.64 14.44
C ILE A 154 1.74 4.15 15.81
N SER A 155 1.15 4.62 16.92
CA SER A 155 1.54 4.18 18.25
C SER A 155 1.26 2.69 18.47
N TYR A 156 0.11 2.18 18.00
CA TYR A 156 -0.21 0.76 18.10
C TYR A 156 0.72 -0.13 17.26
N PHE A 157 1.18 0.34 16.10
CA PHE A 157 2.22 -0.35 15.34
C PHE A 157 3.56 -0.37 16.09
N LYS A 158 3.96 0.74 16.73
CA LYS A 158 5.20 0.84 17.52
C LYS A 158 5.18 -0.07 18.74
N ASP A 159 4.03 -0.15 19.42
CA ASP A 159 3.84 -0.96 20.61
C ASP A 159 3.58 -2.44 20.28
N GLY A 160 3.51 -2.79 18.99
CA GLY A 160 3.28 -4.16 18.52
C GLY A 160 1.84 -4.65 18.64
N LYS A 161 0.89 -3.79 19.01
CA LYS A 161 -0.54 -4.12 19.12
C LYS A 161 -1.23 -4.27 17.77
N LEU A 162 -0.72 -3.58 16.75
CA LEU A 162 -1.10 -3.80 15.35
C LEU A 162 0.09 -4.37 14.60
N LYS A 163 -0.13 -5.47 13.88
CA LYS A 163 0.90 -6.09 13.05
C LYS A 163 0.32 -6.63 11.76
N ILE A 164 0.76 -6.08 10.63
CA ILE A 164 0.46 -6.64 9.30
C ILE A 164 1.21 -7.95 9.14
N THR A 165 0.49 -9.00 8.74
CA THR A 165 1.02 -10.37 8.58
C THR A 165 1.02 -10.83 7.13
N ASP A 166 0.24 -10.19 6.28
CA ASP A 166 0.13 -10.42 4.84
C ASP A 166 -0.64 -9.25 4.22
N GLU A 167 -0.75 -9.21 2.90
CA GLU A 167 -1.61 -8.23 2.22
C GLU A 167 -3.06 -8.35 2.72
N TYR A 168 -3.58 -7.23 3.26
CA TYR A 168 -4.91 -7.10 3.84
C TYR A 168 -5.20 -8.04 5.03
N LYS A 169 -4.16 -8.59 5.67
CA LYS A 169 -4.27 -9.37 6.91
C LYS A 169 -3.39 -8.79 7.99
N PHE A 170 -3.89 -8.80 9.22
CA PHE A 170 -3.21 -8.25 10.36
C PHE A 170 -3.63 -8.97 11.64
N ASN A 171 -2.75 -8.91 12.64
CA ASN A 171 -3.09 -9.20 14.02
C ASN A 171 -3.43 -7.89 14.73
N ASP A 172 -4.47 -7.94 15.55
CA ASP A 172 -4.98 -6.83 16.34
C ASP A 172 -5.12 -7.24 17.80
N ASP A 173 -4.09 -6.92 18.56
CA ASP A 173 -4.00 -7.20 20.00
C ASP A 173 -4.50 -6.02 20.84
N ARG A 174 -5.18 -5.04 20.21
CA ARG A 174 -5.87 -3.95 20.92
C ARG A 174 -7.08 -4.50 21.67
N ASN A 175 -7.38 -3.92 22.83
CA ASN A 175 -8.63 -4.21 23.53
C ASN A 175 -9.83 -3.48 22.87
N GLU A 176 -11.06 -3.81 23.26
CA GLU A 176 -12.27 -3.22 22.66
C GLU A 176 -12.42 -1.71 22.90
N GLU A 177 -11.80 -1.15 23.95
CA GLU A 177 -11.79 0.31 24.17
C GLU A 177 -10.74 1.03 23.30
N GLU A 178 -9.73 0.30 22.84
CA GLU A 178 -8.66 0.77 21.95
C GLU A 178 -8.97 0.60 20.46
N LYS A 179 -9.95 -0.23 20.11
CA LYS A 179 -10.38 -0.44 18.73
C LYS A 179 -11.15 0.76 18.24
#